data_AF-A0A3N2ASJ0-F1
#
_entry.id   AF-A0A3N2ASJ0-F1
#
_cell.length_a   1.000
_cell.length_b   1.000
_cell.length_c   1.000
_cell.angle_alpha   90.00
_cell.angle_beta   90.00
_cell.angle_gamma   90.00
#
_symmetry.space_group_name_H-M   'P 1'
#
loop_
_entity.id
_entity.type
_entity.pdbx_description
1 polymer ?
#
loop_
_entity_poly.entity_id
_entity_poly.type
_entity_poly.pdbx_seq_one_letter_code
_entity_poly.pdbx_strand_id
1 'polypeptide(L)'
;MPESWWGNAIFSLIPTIVLGLIFWMVMRMIIRGDRTARLKYDQIEAEERAKAGLPPRPAAGAAASADQPAATTAAAAERPPGAAPGQDRTSA
;
A
#
# COMPACT_ATOMS: atom_id res chain seq x y z
N MET A 1 -26.44 46.45 -1.35
CA MET A 1 -26.17 45.36 -2.31
C MET A 1 -24.94 44.59 -1.84
N PRO A 2 -25.10 43.63 -0.91
CA PRO A 2 -23.98 42.85 -0.35
C PRO A 2 -23.39 41.80 -1.32
N GLU A 3 -24.07 41.51 -2.43
CA GLU A 3 -23.68 40.49 -3.41
C GLU A 3 -22.28 40.68 -4.01
N SER A 4 -21.84 41.92 -4.20
CA SER A 4 -20.55 42.21 -4.86
C SER A 4 -19.32 41.89 -4.01
N TRP A 5 -19.43 42.04 -2.68
CA TRP A 5 -18.32 41.81 -1.76
C TRP A 5 -17.98 40.31 -1.64
N TRP A 6 -19.02 39.48 -1.56
CA TRP A 6 -18.86 38.03 -1.46
C TRP A 6 -18.49 37.40 -2.80
N GLY A 7 -19.04 37.91 -3.91
CA GLY A 7 -18.68 37.49 -5.26
C GLY A 7 -17.19 37.71 -5.57
N ASN A 8 -16.65 38.89 -5.29
CA ASN A 8 -15.23 39.19 -5.53
C ASN A 8 -14.29 38.34 -4.66
N ALA A 9 -14.69 38.06 -3.40
CA ALA A 9 -13.90 37.22 -2.51
C ALA A 9 -13.79 35.78 -3.02
N ILE A 10 -14.88 35.20 -3.52
CA ILE A 10 -14.88 33.84 -4.09
C ILE A 10 -14.05 33.79 -5.37
N PHE A 11 -14.25 34.75 -6.28
CA PHE A 11 -13.49 34.80 -7.54
C PHE A 11 -11.98 34.95 -7.31
N SER A 12 -11.57 35.63 -6.24
CA SER A 12 -10.15 35.77 -5.86
C SER A 12 -9.57 34.48 -5.26
N LEU A 13 -10.41 33.60 -4.71
CA LEU A 13 -9.98 32.33 -4.13
C LEU A 13 -9.91 31.20 -5.17
N ILE A 14 -10.71 31.26 -6.24
CA ILE A 14 -10.66 30.31 -7.35
C ILE A 14 -9.24 30.08 -7.90
N PRO A 15 -8.44 31.11 -8.24
CA PRO A 15 -7.12 30.89 -8.83
C PRO A 15 -6.20 30.05 -7.92
N THR A 16 -6.22 30.23 -6.60
CA THR A 16 -5.37 29.44 -5.70
C THR A 16 -5.83 27.98 -5.59
N ILE A 17 -7.15 27.76 -5.54
CA ILE A 17 -7.72 26.41 -5.56
C ILE A 17 -7.38 25.70 -6.86
N VAL A 18 -7.51 26.37 -8.00
CA VAL A 18 -7.16 25.81 -9.32
C VAL A 18 -5.69 25.40 -9.36
N LEU A 19 -4.78 26.25 -8.89
CA LEU A 19 -3.36 25.90 -8.78
C LEU A 19 -3.14 24.66 -7.90
N GLY A 20 -3.81 24.60 -6.73
CA GLY A 20 -3.75 23.45 -5.83
C GLY A 20 -4.32 22.17 -6.47
N LEU A 21 -5.41 22.29 -7.23
CA LEU A 21 -6.05 21.16 -7.91
C LEU A 21 -5.18 20.62 -9.03
N ILE A 22 -4.55 21.51 -9.81
CA ILE A 22 -3.59 21.13 -10.86
C ILE A 22 -2.38 20.44 -10.23
N PHE A 23 -1.79 21.02 -9.18
CA PHE A 23 -0.67 20.42 -8.47
C PHE A 23 -1.02 19.04 -7.92
N TRP A 24 -2.18 18.92 -7.27
CA TRP A 24 -2.69 17.66 -6.75
C TRP A 24 -2.90 16.64 -7.88
N MET A 25 -3.47 17.06 -9.02
CA MET A 25 -3.67 16.19 -10.18
C MET A 25 -2.33 15.69 -10.75
N VAL A 26 -1.30 16.55 -10.84
CA VAL A 26 0.04 16.15 -11.28
C VAL A 26 0.65 15.15 -10.30
N MET A 27 0.64 15.44 -9.00
CA MET A 27 1.13 14.54 -7.97
C MET A 27 0.40 13.19 -7.99
N ARG A 28 -0.92 13.22 -8.17
CA ARG A 28 -1.80 12.07 -8.32
C ARG A 28 -1.42 11.23 -9.54
N MET A 29 -1.14 11.86 -10.67
CA MET A 29 -0.73 11.20 -11.92
C MET A 29 0.64 10.55 -11.78
N ILE A 30 1.60 11.19 -11.11
CA ILE A 30 2.94 10.62 -10.87
C ILE A 30 2.82 9.36 -10.00
N ILE A 31 2.13 9.46 -8.86
CA ILE A 31 1.98 8.34 -7.91
C ILE A 31 1.16 7.19 -8.53
N ARG A 32 0.16 7.48 -9.37
CA ARG A 32 -0.68 6.46 -10.01
C ARG A 32 -0.02 5.86 -11.26
N GLY A 33 0.70 6.67 -12.02
CA GLY A 33 1.24 6.35 -13.34
C GLY A 33 2.34 5.29 -13.32
N ASP A 34 3.12 5.20 -12.24
CA ASP A 34 4.14 4.14 -12.09
C ASP A 34 3.53 2.73 -12.14
N ARG A 35 2.28 2.57 -11.69
CA ARG A 35 1.56 1.28 -11.73
C ARG A 35 1.06 0.93 -13.14
N THR A 36 0.73 1.92 -13.98
CA THR A 36 0.24 1.68 -15.34
C THR A 36 1.36 1.29 -16.30
N ALA A 37 2.58 1.79 -16.07
CA ALA A 37 3.74 1.43 -16.88
C ALA A 37 3.99 -0.09 -16.82
N ARG A 38 3.92 -0.70 -15.64
CA ARG A 38 4.10 -2.15 -15.46
C ARG A 38 2.99 -2.98 -16.12
N LEU A 39 1.73 -2.56 -15.95
CA LEU A 39 0.58 -3.26 -16.53
C LEU A 39 0.57 -3.25 -18.06
N LYS A 40 1.09 -2.19 -18.70
CA LYS A 40 1.17 -2.14 -20.15
C LYS A 40 2.24 -3.08 -20.71
N TYR A 41 3.40 -3.22 -20.05
CA TYR A 41 4.41 -4.20 -20.46
C TYR A 41 3.89 -5.64 -20.33
N ASP A 42 3.17 -5.94 -19.25
CA ASP A 42 2.58 -7.26 -19.03
C ASP A 42 1.49 -7.59 -20.06
N GLN A 43 0.68 -6.60 -20.47
CA GLN A 43 -0.30 -6.78 -21.54
C GLN A 43 0.37 -7.04 -22.90
N ILE A 44 1.41 -6.27 -23.24
CA ILE A 44 2.12 -6.44 -24.52
C ILE A 44 2.80 -7.81 -24.60
N GLU A 45 3.48 -8.26 -23.53
CA GLU A 45 4.11 -9.60 -23.50
C GLU A 45 3.06 -10.72 -23.55
N ALA A 46 1.87 -10.52 -22.95
CA ALA A 46 0.77 -11.48 -23.02
C ALA A 46 0.17 -11.58 -24.42
N GLU A 47 0.01 -10.44 -25.12
CA GLU A 47 -0.44 -10.40 -26.51
C GLU A 47 0.57 -11.05 -27.45
N GLU A 48 1.87 -10.81 -27.26
CA GLU A 48 2.95 -11.47 -28.02
C GLU A 48 3.01 -12.97 -27.75
N ARG A 49 2.85 -13.43 -26.49
CA ARG A 49 2.78 -14.87 -26.16
C ARG A 49 1.54 -15.54 -26.72
N ALA A 50 0.38 -14.88 -26.66
CA ALA A 50 -0.85 -15.40 -27.24
C ALA A 50 -0.70 -15.57 -28.76
N LYS A 51 -0.04 -14.61 -29.42
CA LYS A 51 0.27 -14.70 -30.85
C LYS A 51 1.36 -15.72 -31.18
N ALA A 52 2.26 -15.99 -30.24
CA ALA A 52 3.29 -17.04 -30.31
C ALA A 52 2.82 -18.43 -29.82
N GLY A 53 1.56 -18.57 -29.37
CA GLY A 53 1.00 -19.84 -28.88
C GLY A 53 1.61 -20.34 -27.56
N LEU A 54 2.28 -19.48 -26.79
CA LEU A 54 3.00 -19.84 -25.57
C LEU A 54 2.05 -19.74 -24.35
N PRO A 55 2.09 -20.70 -23.40
CA PRO A 55 1.22 -20.66 -22.22
C PRO A 55 1.42 -19.39 -21.38
N PRO A 56 0.35 -18.83 -20.77
CA PRO A 56 0.43 -17.62 -19.96
C PRO A 56 1.34 -17.84 -18.74
N ARG A 57 2.23 -16.87 -18.47
CA ARG A 57 3.14 -16.95 -17.31
C ARG A 57 2.30 -16.89 -16.02
N PRO A 58 2.52 -17.80 -15.05
CA PRO A 58 1.79 -17.77 -13.80
C PRO A 58 2.05 -16.45 -13.07
N ALA A 59 0.99 -15.80 -12.60
CA ALA A 59 1.06 -14.53 -11.90
C ALA A 59 2.03 -14.64 -10.71
N ALA A 60 2.96 -13.70 -10.60
CA ALA A 60 4.07 -13.70 -9.63
C ALA A 60 3.65 -13.81 -8.14
N GLY A 61 2.35 -13.71 -7.82
CA GLY A 61 1.82 -13.99 -6.49
C GLY A 61 1.73 -15.48 -6.11
N ALA A 62 1.64 -16.40 -7.08
CA ALA A 62 1.57 -17.84 -6.81
C ALA A 62 2.94 -18.42 -6.40
N ALA A 63 4.03 -17.94 -7.00
CA ALA A 63 5.38 -18.39 -6.67
C ALA A 63 5.88 -17.86 -5.32
N ALA A 64 5.53 -16.62 -4.94
CA ALA A 64 5.84 -16.06 -3.62
C ALA A 64 5.09 -16.77 -2.47
N SER A 65 3.99 -17.46 -2.78
CA SER A 65 3.21 -18.23 -1.80
C SER A 65 3.75 -19.66 -1.60
N ALA A 66 4.57 -20.16 -2.52
CA ALA A 66 5.10 -21.52 -2.49
C ALA A 66 6.42 -21.66 -1.71
N ASP A 67 7.07 -20.55 -1.36
CA ASP A 67 8.38 -20.51 -0.68
C ASP A 67 8.31 -19.85 0.72
N GLN A 68 7.17 -19.95 1.41
CA GLN A 68 7.09 -19.62 2.84
C GLN A 68 7.33 -20.87 3.69
N PRO A 69 8.56 -21.17 4.13
CA PRO A 69 8.78 -22.19 5.13
C PRO A 69 8.38 -21.63 6.51
N ALA A 70 7.28 -22.14 7.05
CA ALA A 70 7.07 -22.37 8.47
C ALA A 70 7.51 -21.26 9.46
N ALA A 71 6.94 -20.07 9.39
CA ALA A 71 6.95 -19.11 10.51
C ALA A 71 5.87 -19.44 11.56
N THR A 72 5.66 -20.72 11.87
CA THR A 72 4.73 -21.19 12.92
C THR A 72 5.43 -22.19 13.84
N THR A 73 6.67 -21.89 14.26
CA THR A 73 7.28 -22.56 15.41
C THR A 73 8.31 -21.65 16.07
N ALA A 74 7.93 -20.42 16.41
CA ALA A 74 8.80 -19.50 17.16
C ALA A 74 8.05 -18.72 18.26
N ALA A 75 6.86 -19.19 18.66
CA ALA A 75 6.06 -18.59 19.73
C ALA A 75 6.11 -19.39 21.05
N ALA A 76 7.04 -20.34 21.19
CA ALA A 76 7.14 -21.25 22.34
C ALA A 76 8.39 -21.08 23.22
N ALA A 77 9.18 -20.01 23.03
CA ALA A 77 10.49 -19.87 23.68
C ALA A 77 10.66 -18.69 24.65
N GLU A 78 9.66 -17.83 24.86
CA GLU A 78 9.73 -16.81 25.92
C GLU A 78 8.96 -17.25 27.17
N ARG A 79 9.56 -18.19 27.91
CA ARG A 79 9.30 -18.37 29.34
C ARG A 79 10.45 -17.70 30.09
N PRO A 80 10.25 -16.59 30.84
CA PRO A 80 11.32 -16.00 31.63
C PRO A 80 11.71 -16.94 32.79
N PRO A 81 13.01 -17.22 33.03
CA PRO A 81 13.47 -17.87 34.24
C PRO A 81 13.51 -16.84 35.37
N GLY A 82 12.41 -16.70 36.10
CA GLY A 82 12.35 -15.68 37.16
C GLY A 82 11.00 -15.52 37.82
N ALA A 83 10.33 -16.61 38.17
CA ALA A 83 9.23 -16.60 39.13
C ALA A 83 9.65 -17.45 40.32
N ALA A 84 10.17 -16.79 41.35
CA ALA A 84 10.54 -17.41 42.62
C ALA A 84 9.30 -18.06 43.28
N PRO A 85 9.40 -19.29 43.82
CA PRO A 85 8.38 -19.80 44.71
C PRO A 85 8.54 -19.11 46.07
N GLY A 86 7.83 -18.00 46.24
CA GLY A 86 7.50 -17.47 47.56
C GLY A 86 6.33 -18.30 48.10
N GLN A 87 6.64 -19.33 48.87
CA GLN A 87 5.78 -19.95 49.88
C GLN A 87 6.61 -20.97 50.67
N ASP A 88 6.34 -21.06 51.97
CA ASP A 88 6.89 -22.00 52.96
C ASP A 88 8.16 -21.58 53.71
N ARG A 89 8.03 -20.53 54.54
CA ARG A 89 8.31 -20.65 55.99
C ARG A 89 7.95 -19.41 56.80
N THR A 90 7.40 -19.67 57.99
CA THR A 90 7.24 -18.83 59.18
C THR A 90 6.09 -17.82 59.23
N SER A 91 4.98 -18.22 59.85
CA SER A 91 4.18 -17.40 60.78
C SER A 91 3.32 -18.30 61.67
N ALA A 92 3.55 -18.21 62.98
CA ALA A 92 2.73 -18.66 64.13
C ALA A 92 2.53 -20.17 64.35
#